data_AF-A0A976KPQ8-F1
#
_entry.id   AF-A0A976KPQ8-F1
#
_cell.length_a   1.000
_cell.length_b   1.000
_cell.length_c   1.000
_cell.angle_alpha   90.00
_cell.angle_beta   90.00
_cell.angle_gamma   90.00
#
_symmetry.space_group_name_H-M   'P 1'
#
loop_
_entity.id
_entity.type
_entity.pdbx_description
1 polymer ?
#
loop_
_entity_poly.entity_id
_entity_poly.type
_entity_poly.pdbx_seq_one_letter_code
_entity_poly.pdbx_strand_id
1 'polypeptide(L)'
;MSARPEAFLDDFVLPLLKGHELAINGRPLSRRDAVVVAKTGALDSTELWLARRDRGRALVAEPELVAPDLEELNLWMGLHNVLLLDHPDRPRVWTRERTWQSVEMETRALLGFPGGDEVGELLARHVAVGRLLDLQREDQVVTSDEGERRYAGQATPRRALAAGPSIAWRTETVRWLDQAHDAAVSRLLPEAFRASPLTCLLCPEVAPREWSPLHAANVFDHRHYARAVCHYWARRPTWVITGGIIVGSLLKALGVADDDESDAVGSIAPRIGTGSQLAALPGRSFPAGPRQVGAIVGALIHVHLLKVLELDARVIAASGTGDHTILTFLALPLLLPTLEPALGHPFAGLAGRAQQTLRRHWDEYCEHLVGIVPRSVRENLLVTLVPRIVEKASA
;
A
#
# COMPACT_ATOMS: atom_id res chain seq x y z
N MET A 1 4.64 -8.12 -33.18
CA MET A 1 3.31 -8.49 -32.67
C MET A 1 2.67 -7.24 -32.08
N SER A 2 1.58 -6.74 -32.68
CA SER A 2 0.83 -5.59 -32.14
C SER A 2 -0.24 -6.15 -31.20
N ALA A 3 -0.14 -5.90 -29.90
CA ALA A 3 -1.28 -6.05 -29.01
C ALA A 3 -2.41 -5.15 -29.54
N ARG A 4 -3.60 -5.72 -29.78
CA ARG A 4 -4.78 -4.94 -30.14
C ARG A 4 -5.30 -4.33 -28.84
N PRO A 5 -5.53 -3.00 -28.75
CA PRO A 5 -6.09 -2.39 -27.55
C PRO A 5 -7.35 -3.14 -27.06
N GLU A 6 -8.16 -3.63 -27.98
CA GLU A 6 -9.38 -4.42 -27.73
C GLU A 6 -9.16 -5.67 -26.87
N ALA A 7 -7.98 -6.30 -26.93
CA ALA A 7 -7.65 -7.50 -26.15
C ALA A 7 -7.00 -7.17 -24.79
N PHE A 8 -6.78 -5.89 -24.47
CA PHE A 8 -6.05 -5.47 -23.27
C PHE A 8 -6.68 -5.98 -21.97
N LEU A 9 -8.01 -5.98 -21.88
CA LEU A 9 -8.69 -6.45 -20.67
C LEU A 9 -8.48 -7.96 -20.47
N ASP A 10 -8.52 -8.74 -21.54
CA ASP A 10 -8.36 -10.19 -21.50
C ASP A 10 -6.90 -10.62 -21.31
N ASP A 11 -5.98 -9.94 -21.96
CA ASP A 11 -4.55 -10.29 -21.95
C ASP A 11 -3.82 -9.78 -20.70
N PHE A 12 -4.32 -8.72 -20.05
CA PHE A 12 -3.64 -8.09 -18.92
C PHE A 12 -4.52 -7.92 -17.68
N VAL A 13 -5.66 -7.24 -17.79
CA VAL A 13 -6.45 -6.86 -16.60
C VAL A 13 -7.06 -8.06 -15.90
N LEU A 14 -7.72 -8.95 -16.64
CA LEU A 14 -8.33 -10.15 -16.08
C LEU A 14 -7.28 -11.08 -15.43
N PRO A 15 -6.15 -11.43 -16.09
CA PRO A 15 -5.07 -12.16 -15.46
C PRO A 15 -4.54 -11.48 -14.20
N LEU A 16 -4.33 -10.16 -14.22
CA LEU A 16 -3.82 -9.40 -13.06
C LEU A 16 -4.78 -9.52 -11.87
N LEU A 17 -6.08 -9.30 -12.09
CA LEU A 17 -7.09 -9.36 -11.03
C LEU A 17 -7.23 -10.78 -10.46
N LYS A 18 -7.24 -11.78 -11.33
CA LYS A 18 -7.33 -13.20 -10.97
C LYS A 18 -6.04 -13.74 -10.32
N GLY A 19 -4.92 -13.03 -10.45
CA GLY A 19 -3.62 -13.48 -9.96
C GLY A 19 -3.04 -14.62 -10.81
N HIS A 20 -3.30 -14.60 -12.12
CA HIS A 20 -2.74 -15.53 -13.09
C HIS A 20 -1.41 -15.02 -13.64
N GLU A 21 -0.75 -15.84 -14.45
CA GLU A 21 0.46 -15.45 -15.18
C GLU A 21 0.21 -14.22 -16.06
N LEU A 22 1.14 -13.27 -16.01
CA LEU A 22 1.11 -12.04 -16.80
C LEU A 22 2.17 -12.07 -17.89
N ALA A 23 1.71 -12.02 -19.13
CA ALA A 23 2.59 -11.88 -20.28
C ALA A 23 2.68 -10.41 -20.69
N ILE A 24 3.73 -9.71 -20.25
CA ILE A 24 3.94 -8.29 -20.55
C ILE A 24 4.46 -8.13 -21.97
N ASN A 25 3.53 -8.10 -22.92
CA ASN A 25 3.81 -8.06 -24.36
C ASN A 25 3.12 -6.87 -25.03
N GLY A 26 3.66 -6.44 -26.17
CA GLY A 26 3.00 -5.50 -27.06
C GLY A 26 3.58 -4.08 -27.01
N ARG A 27 2.73 -3.10 -27.30
CA ARG A 27 3.13 -1.69 -27.36
C ARG A 27 2.66 -0.92 -26.12
N PRO A 28 3.34 0.19 -25.77
CA PRO A 28 2.83 1.13 -24.78
C PRO A 28 1.42 1.59 -25.16
N LEU A 29 0.57 1.70 -24.14
CA LEU A 29 -0.80 2.16 -24.26
C LEU A 29 -0.90 3.64 -23.92
N SER A 30 -1.84 4.33 -24.55
CA SER A 30 -2.09 5.76 -24.39
C SER A 30 -3.53 6.04 -23.99
N ARG A 31 -3.84 7.27 -23.55
CA ARG A 31 -5.23 7.69 -23.29
C ARG A 31 -6.16 7.54 -24.50
N ARG A 32 -5.61 7.61 -25.72
CA ARG A 32 -6.39 7.36 -26.95
C ARG A 32 -6.81 5.90 -27.06
N ASP A 33 -5.96 4.99 -26.61
CA ASP A 33 -6.27 3.56 -26.58
C ASP A 33 -7.36 3.26 -25.55
N ALA A 34 -7.38 3.96 -24.41
CA ALA A 34 -8.44 3.84 -23.41
C ALA A 34 -9.82 4.16 -24.01
N VAL A 35 -9.93 5.19 -24.85
CA VAL A 35 -11.18 5.52 -25.55
C VAL A 35 -11.60 4.43 -26.54
N VAL A 36 -10.64 3.77 -27.20
CA VAL A 36 -10.92 2.65 -28.11
C VAL A 36 -11.46 1.46 -27.32
N VAL A 37 -10.82 1.10 -26.21
CA VAL A 37 -11.23 -0.01 -25.34
C VAL A 37 -12.58 0.27 -24.69
N ALA A 38 -12.83 1.48 -24.19
CA ALA A 38 -14.12 1.83 -23.60
C ALA A 38 -15.29 1.67 -24.58
N LYS A 39 -15.05 1.91 -25.89
CA LYS A 39 -16.07 1.76 -26.93
C LYS A 39 -16.42 0.31 -27.28
N THR A 40 -15.65 -0.67 -26.83
CA THR A 40 -15.97 -2.09 -27.10
C THR A 40 -17.07 -2.61 -26.18
N GLY A 41 -17.42 -1.89 -25.11
CA GLY A 41 -18.33 -2.36 -24.06
C GLY A 41 -17.71 -3.39 -23.11
N ALA A 42 -16.40 -3.66 -23.21
CA ALA A 42 -15.75 -4.71 -22.42
C ALA A 42 -15.62 -4.36 -20.92
N LEU A 43 -15.75 -3.07 -20.55
CA LEU A 43 -15.84 -2.63 -19.15
C LEU A 43 -17.12 -3.13 -18.46
N ASP A 44 -18.20 -3.36 -19.22
CA ASP A 44 -19.47 -3.88 -18.70
C ASP A 44 -19.49 -5.42 -18.62
N SER A 45 -18.37 -6.08 -18.92
CA SER A 45 -18.31 -7.54 -18.91
C SER A 45 -18.54 -8.12 -17.50
N THR A 46 -19.38 -9.15 -17.42
CA THR A 46 -19.64 -9.86 -16.16
C THR A 46 -18.37 -10.49 -15.59
N GLU A 47 -17.47 -10.94 -16.45
CA GLU A 47 -16.20 -11.54 -16.04
C GLU A 47 -15.29 -10.54 -15.31
N LEU A 48 -15.15 -9.32 -15.86
CA LEU A 48 -14.40 -8.25 -15.20
C LEU A 48 -15.01 -7.88 -13.86
N TRP A 49 -16.34 -7.74 -13.80
CA TRP A 49 -17.04 -7.45 -12.56
C TRP A 49 -16.80 -8.52 -11.48
N LEU A 50 -16.89 -9.80 -11.84
CA LEU A 50 -16.64 -10.92 -10.93
C LEU A 50 -15.19 -10.92 -10.43
N ALA A 51 -14.21 -10.73 -11.33
CA ALA A 51 -12.79 -10.66 -10.96
C ALA A 51 -12.50 -9.50 -10.00
N ARG A 52 -13.07 -8.31 -10.27
CA ARG A 52 -12.96 -7.15 -9.37
C ARG A 52 -13.59 -7.43 -8.01
N ARG A 53 -14.80 -7.99 -7.98
CA ARG A 53 -15.52 -8.33 -6.75
C ARG A 53 -14.77 -9.36 -5.90
N ASP A 54 -14.26 -10.42 -6.52
CA ASP A 54 -13.54 -11.46 -5.81
C ASP A 54 -12.20 -10.95 -5.24
N ARG A 55 -11.54 -10.00 -5.94
CA ARG A 55 -10.40 -9.28 -5.35
C ARG A 55 -10.81 -8.39 -4.18
N GLY A 56 -11.89 -7.61 -4.29
CA GLY A 56 -12.41 -6.81 -3.19
C GLY A 56 -12.75 -7.64 -1.95
N ARG A 57 -13.22 -8.88 -2.17
CA ARG A 57 -13.50 -9.87 -1.12
C ARG A 57 -12.31 -10.34 -0.31
N ALA A 58 -11.09 -10.13 -0.83
CA ALA A 58 -9.87 -10.38 -0.05
C ALA A 58 -9.74 -9.41 1.14
N LEU A 59 -10.38 -8.23 1.06
CA LEU A 59 -10.40 -7.24 2.14
C LEU A 59 -11.70 -7.28 2.95
N VAL A 60 -12.85 -7.25 2.29
CA VAL A 60 -14.17 -7.18 2.94
C VAL A 60 -15.18 -8.11 2.28
N ALA A 61 -16.03 -8.79 3.08
CA ALA A 61 -16.95 -9.81 2.57
C ALA A 61 -17.92 -9.32 1.49
N GLU A 62 -18.41 -8.08 1.62
CA GLU A 62 -19.33 -7.44 0.69
C GLU A 62 -18.69 -6.14 0.17
N PRO A 63 -17.86 -6.22 -0.88
CA PRO A 63 -17.17 -5.05 -1.41
C PRO A 63 -18.13 -4.12 -2.16
N GLU A 64 -18.17 -2.86 -1.74
CA GLU A 64 -18.94 -1.78 -2.38
C GLU A 64 -18.13 -1.23 -3.56
N LEU A 65 -18.11 -1.95 -4.70
CA LEU A 65 -17.37 -1.50 -5.89
C LEU A 65 -18.25 -0.64 -6.80
N VAL A 66 -17.70 0.47 -7.26
CA VAL A 66 -18.28 1.24 -8.38
C VAL A 66 -18.06 0.50 -9.71
N ALA A 67 -18.90 0.78 -10.70
CA ALA A 67 -18.67 0.29 -12.06
C ALA A 67 -17.32 0.82 -12.59
N PRO A 68 -16.55 0.02 -13.34
CA PRO A 68 -15.26 0.47 -13.84
C PRO A 68 -15.48 1.53 -14.92
N ASP A 69 -14.71 2.62 -14.83
CA ASP A 69 -14.82 3.77 -15.71
C ASP A 69 -13.54 4.01 -16.51
N LEU A 70 -13.47 5.16 -17.18
CA LEU A 70 -12.29 5.53 -17.96
C LEU A 70 -11.07 5.80 -17.07
N GLU A 71 -11.25 6.25 -15.83
CA GLU A 71 -10.14 6.50 -14.90
C GLU A 71 -9.52 5.17 -14.43
N GLU A 72 -10.33 4.19 -14.05
CA GLU A 72 -9.84 2.86 -13.67
C GLU A 72 -9.18 2.15 -14.87
N LEU A 73 -9.72 2.33 -16.08
CA LEU A 73 -9.09 1.83 -17.29
C LEU A 73 -7.72 2.47 -17.56
N ASN A 74 -7.62 3.79 -17.41
CA ASN A 74 -6.35 4.51 -17.54
C ASN A 74 -5.35 4.04 -16.49
N LEU A 75 -5.80 3.80 -15.25
CA LEU A 75 -4.98 3.25 -14.18
C LEU A 75 -4.40 1.90 -14.58
N TRP A 76 -5.22 0.95 -15.05
CA TRP A 76 -4.72 -0.34 -15.54
C TRP A 76 -3.72 -0.20 -16.69
N MET A 77 -3.97 0.69 -17.64
CA MET A 77 -3.02 0.96 -18.74
C MET A 77 -1.70 1.56 -18.24
N GLY A 78 -1.78 2.44 -17.23
CA GLY A 78 -0.61 2.97 -16.53
C GLY A 78 0.21 1.86 -15.88
N LEU A 79 -0.46 0.95 -15.14
CA LEU A 79 0.20 -0.21 -14.50
C LEU A 79 0.86 -1.14 -15.53
N HIS A 80 0.18 -1.43 -16.65
CA HIS A 80 0.76 -2.18 -17.76
C HIS A 80 2.03 -1.49 -18.30
N ASN A 81 1.98 -0.19 -18.55
CA ASN A 81 3.13 0.54 -19.06
C ASN A 81 4.29 0.59 -18.08
N VAL A 82 4.03 0.65 -16.76
CA VAL A 82 5.06 0.54 -15.72
C VAL A 82 5.80 -0.79 -15.84
N LEU A 83 5.08 -1.91 -15.97
CA LEU A 83 5.69 -3.23 -16.15
C LEU A 83 6.44 -3.34 -17.49
N LEU A 84 5.89 -2.75 -18.56
CA LEU A 84 6.53 -2.72 -19.87
C LEU A 84 7.84 -1.91 -19.87
N LEU A 85 7.90 -0.81 -19.12
CA LEU A 85 9.10 0.02 -18.96
C LEU A 85 10.22 -0.69 -18.18
N ASP A 86 9.89 -1.73 -17.43
CA ASP A 86 10.84 -2.60 -16.71
C ASP A 86 11.21 -3.86 -17.50
N HIS A 87 10.63 -4.06 -18.69
CA HIS A 87 10.82 -5.28 -19.46
C HIS A 87 12.27 -5.42 -19.97
N PRO A 88 12.94 -6.59 -19.83
CA PRO A 88 14.35 -6.77 -20.19
C PRO A 88 14.65 -6.56 -21.69
N ASP A 89 13.68 -6.81 -22.58
CA ASP A 89 13.86 -6.54 -24.02
C ASP A 89 13.62 -5.08 -24.41
N ARG A 90 13.31 -4.18 -23.46
CA ARG A 90 13.12 -2.75 -23.73
C ARG A 90 14.23 -2.14 -24.62
N PRO A 91 15.54 -2.41 -24.39
CA PRO A 91 16.60 -1.86 -25.23
C PRO A 91 16.61 -2.42 -26.66
N ARG A 92 16.00 -3.60 -26.90
CA ARG A 92 15.98 -4.27 -28.20
C ARG A 92 14.80 -3.84 -29.07
N VAL A 93 13.66 -3.53 -28.46
CA VAL A 93 12.40 -3.24 -29.17
C VAL A 93 12.38 -1.80 -29.71
N TRP A 94 12.79 -0.82 -28.90
CA TRP A 94 12.94 0.57 -29.35
C TRP A 94 14.27 1.15 -28.87
N THR A 95 15.13 1.51 -29.82
CA THR A 95 16.51 1.94 -29.57
C THR A 95 16.63 3.42 -29.19
N ARG A 96 15.57 4.23 -29.34
CA ARG A 96 15.63 5.69 -29.10
C ARG A 96 15.14 6.03 -27.69
N GLU A 97 16.03 6.60 -26.89
CA GLU A 97 15.73 7.07 -25.53
C GLU A 97 14.52 8.01 -25.47
N ARG A 98 14.41 8.94 -26.45
CA ARG A 98 13.29 9.89 -26.55
C ARG A 98 11.92 9.22 -26.63
N THR A 99 11.84 8.03 -27.24
CA THR A 99 10.59 7.27 -27.31
C THR A 99 10.17 6.81 -25.92
N TRP A 100 11.11 6.28 -25.13
CA TRP A 100 10.83 5.80 -23.78
C TRP A 100 10.55 6.94 -22.80
N GLN A 101 11.19 8.10 -22.95
CA GLN A 101 10.83 9.31 -22.21
C GLN A 101 9.38 9.74 -22.51
N SER A 102 8.93 9.63 -23.77
CA SER A 102 7.52 9.90 -24.12
C SER A 102 6.57 8.89 -23.49
N VAL A 103 6.96 7.61 -23.42
CA VAL A 103 6.17 6.57 -22.75
C VAL A 103 6.08 6.84 -21.24
N GLU A 104 7.18 7.24 -20.60
CA GLU A 104 7.18 7.63 -19.19
C GLU A 104 6.22 8.80 -18.93
N MET A 105 6.24 9.84 -19.77
CA MET A 105 5.32 10.99 -19.63
C MET A 105 3.85 10.59 -19.82
N GLU A 106 3.54 9.77 -20.82
CA GLU A 106 2.18 9.27 -21.03
C GLU A 106 1.73 8.38 -19.86
N THR A 107 2.62 7.54 -19.34
CA THR A 107 2.35 6.69 -18.18
C THR A 107 2.09 7.51 -16.94
N ARG A 108 2.86 8.58 -16.69
CA ARG A 108 2.59 9.53 -15.61
C ARG A 108 1.22 10.18 -15.77
N ALA A 109 0.84 10.56 -16.99
CA ALA A 109 -0.49 11.11 -17.26
C ALA A 109 -1.60 10.07 -17.02
N LEU A 110 -1.38 8.79 -17.34
CA LEU A 110 -2.31 7.69 -17.06
C LEU A 110 -2.43 7.36 -15.57
N LEU A 111 -1.47 7.73 -14.73
CA LEU A 111 -1.53 7.52 -13.28
C LEU A 111 -2.01 8.76 -12.50
N GLY A 112 -2.01 9.94 -13.14
CA GLY A 112 -2.29 11.22 -12.52
C GLY A 112 -3.79 11.52 -12.34
N PHE A 113 -4.45 10.83 -11.41
CA PHE A 113 -5.84 11.10 -11.00
C PHE A 113 -5.91 11.57 -9.54
N PRO A 114 -6.82 12.50 -9.18
CA PRO A 114 -7.05 12.88 -7.78
C PRO A 114 -7.50 11.63 -7.01
N GLY A 115 -7.07 11.49 -5.74
CA GLY A 115 -7.55 10.41 -4.85
C GLY A 115 -9.08 10.35 -4.84
N GLY A 116 -9.66 9.15 -4.95
CA GLY A 116 -11.10 8.99 -4.82
C GLY A 116 -11.51 9.28 -3.38
N ASP A 117 -12.60 10.01 -3.19
CA ASP A 117 -13.07 10.41 -1.86
C ASP A 117 -14.08 9.41 -1.29
N GLU A 118 -14.77 8.66 -2.16
CA GLU A 118 -15.72 7.64 -1.75
C GLU A 118 -15.06 6.29 -1.50
N VAL A 119 -15.60 5.54 -0.53
CA VAL A 119 -15.03 4.24 -0.15
C VAL A 119 -15.02 3.25 -1.32
N GLY A 120 -16.03 3.28 -2.19
CA GLY A 120 -16.07 2.41 -3.36
C GLY A 120 -15.02 2.74 -4.40
N GLU A 121 -14.67 4.01 -4.58
CA GLU A 121 -13.55 4.43 -5.44
C GLU A 121 -12.20 4.03 -4.83
N LEU A 122 -12.02 4.27 -3.53
CA LEU A 122 -10.83 3.84 -2.80
C LEU A 122 -10.60 2.32 -2.93
N LEU A 123 -11.68 1.54 -2.82
CA LEU A 123 -11.63 0.09 -2.99
C LEU A 123 -11.33 -0.30 -4.44
N ALA A 124 -11.99 0.30 -5.43
CA ALA A 124 -11.75 0.01 -6.86
C ALA A 124 -10.27 0.22 -7.22
N ARG A 125 -9.67 1.32 -6.75
CA ARG A 125 -8.24 1.59 -6.97
C ARG A 125 -7.34 0.63 -6.22
N HIS A 126 -7.73 0.17 -5.03
CA HIS A 126 -7.02 -0.89 -4.32
C HIS A 126 -7.08 -2.24 -5.05
N VAL A 127 -8.24 -2.58 -5.62
CA VAL A 127 -8.41 -3.79 -6.45
C VAL A 127 -7.46 -3.77 -7.64
N ALA A 128 -7.28 -2.61 -8.29
CA ALA A 128 -6.35 -2.43 -9.39
C ALA A 128 -4.86 -2.43 -8.96
N VAL A 129 -4.47 -1.54 -8.06
CA VAL A 129 -3.06 -1.31 -7.70
C VAL A 129 -2.53 -2.33 -6.71
N GLY A 130 -3.36 -2.81 -5.79
CA GLY A 130 -2.95 -3.72 -4.72
C GLY A 130 -2.39 -5.04 -5.24
N ARG A 131 -2.69 -5.44 -6.48
CA ARG A 131 -2.09 -6.61 -7.11
C ARG A 131 -0.62 -6.45 -7.47
N LEU A 132 -0.12 -5.23 -7.66
CA LEU A 132 1.31 -4.98 -7.84
C LEU A 132 2.13 -5.49 -6.65
N LEU A 133 1.58 -5.45 -5.45
CA LEU A 133 2.25 -5.91 -4.23
C LEU A 133 2.48 -7.42 -4.23
N ASP A 134 1.63 -8.16 -4.93
CA ASP A 134 1.61 -9.62 -4.99
C ASP A 134 2.42 -10.14 -6.20
N LEU A 135 2.90 -9.26 -7.09
CA LEU A 135 3.58 -9.67 -8.31
C LEU A 135 4.90 -10.38 -8.01
N GLN A 136 5.01 -11.58 -8.55
CA GLN A 136 6.21 -12.39 -8.56
C GLN A 136 6.74 -12.50 -9.97
N ARG A 137 8.05 -12.50 -10.11
CA ARG A 137 8.77 -12.72 -11.37
C ARG A 137 9.54 -14.03 -11.25
N GLU A 138 9.40 -14.88 -12.25
CA GLU A 138 10.20 -16.10 -12.38
C GLU A 138 11.44 -15.81 -13.21
N ASP A 139 12.61 -15.88 -12.58
CA ASP A 139 13.89 -15.71 -13.21
C ASP A 139 14.51 -17.07 -13.52
N GLN A 140 15.04 -17.24 -14.72
CA GLN A 140 15.84 -18.40 -15.06
C GLN A 140 17.33 -18.08 -14.90
N VAL A 141 18.02 -18.88 -14.10
CA VAL A 141 19.45 -18.73 -13.82
C VAL A 141 20.20 -19.90 -14.44
N VAL A 142 21.13 -19.57 -15.34
CA VAL A 142 21.98 -20.54 -16.03
C VAL A 142 23.41 -20.36 -15.53
N THR A 143 23.96 -21.39 -14.92
CA THR A 143 25.36 -21.44 -14.47
C THR A 143 26.15 -22.29 -15.45
N SER A 144 27.26 -21.75 -15.93
CA SER A 144 28.19 -22.38 -16.86
C SER A 144 29.64 -22.10 -16.45
N ASP A 145 30.61 -22.67 -17.15
CA ASP A 145 32.03 -22.39 -16.94
C ASP A 145 32.38 -20.89 -17.12
N GLU A 146 31.58 -20.15 -17.90
CA GLU A 146 31.73 -18.71 -18.12
C GLU A 146 31.11 -17.85 -16.99
N GLY A 147 30.45 -18.47 -16.01
CA GLY A 147 29.77 -17.82 -14.89
C GLY A 147 28.24 -17.97 -14.90
N GLU A 148 27.59 -17.18 -14.03
CA GLU A 148 26.14 -17.15 -13.87
C GLU A 148 25.51 -16.11 -14.78
N ARG A 149 24.49 -16.51 -15.56
CA ARG A 149 23.65 -15.62 -16.37
C ARG A 149 22.20 -15.72 -15.90
N ARG A 150 21.57 -14.57 -15.68
CA ARG A 150 20.16 -14.46 -15.26
C ARG A 150 19.30 -13.94 -16.40
N TYR A 151 18.16 -14.60 -16.60
CA TYR A 151 17.10 -14.23 -17.54
C TYR A 151 15.88 -13.80 -16.74
N ALA A 152 15.74 -12.50 -16.52
CA ALA A 152 14.72 -11.92 -15.64
C ALA A 152 13.33 -12.00 -16.28
N GLY A 153 12.42 -12.83 -15.77
CA GLY A 153 11.09 -13.01 -16.37
C GLY A 153 11.09 -13.55 -17.80
N GLN A 154 12.20 -14.14 -18.26
CA GLN A 154 12.37 -14.61 -19.63
C GLN A 154 12.71 -16.10 -19.67
N ALA A 155 12.16 -16.78 -20.68
CA ALA A 155 12.60 -18.14 -21.00
C ALA A 155 14.07 -18.14 -21.46
N THR A 156 14.83 -19.11 -20.97
CA THR A 156 16.23 -19.29 -21.35
C THR A 156 16.33 -19.55 -22.85
N PRO A 157 17.13 -18.76 -23.60
CA PRO A 157 17.34 -18.99 -25.02
C PRO A 157 17.97 -20.37 -25.27
N ARG A 158 17.49 -21.11 -26.28
CA ARG A 158 18.02 -22.44 -26.64
C ARG A 158 19.54 -22.48 -26.82
N ARG A 159 20.13 -21.40 -27.34
CA ARG A 159 21.60 -21.26 -27.49
C ARG A 159 22.36 -21.23 -26.17
N ALA A 160 21.76 -20.71 -25.09
CA ALA A 160 22.39 -20.66 -23.78
C ALA A 160 22.46 -22.05 -23.14
N LEU A 161 21.50 -22.93 -23.48
CA LEU A 161 21.48 -24.33 -23.06
C LEU A 161 22.46 -25.22 -23.84
N ALA A 162 23.06 -24.70 -24.92
CA ALA A 162 24.01 -25.42 -25.77
C ALA A 162 25.48 -25.08 -25.46
N ALA A 163 25.75 -24.25 -24.45
CA ALA A 163 27.04 -23.61 -24.20
C ALA A 163 28.10 -24.47 -23.47
N GLY A 164 27.90 -25.78 -23.26
CA GLY A 164 28.93 -26.65 -22.69
C GLY A 164 28.40 -27.87 -21.93
N PRO A 165 29.29 -28.78 -21.49
CA PRO A 165 28.93 -30.02 -20.80
C PRO A 165 28.52 -29.82 -19.31
N SER A 166 28.81 -28.67 -18.71
CA SER A 166 28.64 -28.35 -17.28
C SER A 166 27.56 -27.28 -17.04
N ILE A 167 26.44 -27.33 -17.76
CA ILE A 167 25.35 -26.37 -17.57
C ILE A 167 24.43 -26.82 -16.44
N ALA A 168 24.29 -25.97 -15.42
CA ALA A 168 23.23 -26.08 -14.43
C ALA A 168 22.19 -24.99 -14.67
N TRP A 169 20.90 -25.33 -14.49
CA TRP A 169 19.80 -24.38 -14.63
C TRP A 169 18.89 -24.49 -13.41
N ARG A 170 18.39 -23.34 -12.95
CA ARG A 170 17.38 -23.26 -11.87
C ARG A 170 16.41 -22.11 -12.12
N THR A 171 15.22 -22.25 -11.56
CA THR A 171 14.21 -21.19 -11.53
C THR A 171 14.21 -20.55 -10.15
N GLU A 172 14.21 -19.23 -10.11
CA GLU A 172 14.08 -18.44 -8.89
C GLU A 172 12.84 -17.56 -8.97
N THR A 173 11.97 -17.65 -7.98
CA THR A 173 10.81 -16.76 -7.86
C THR A 173 11.17 -15.60 -6.94
N VAL A 174 11.07 -14.38 -7.47
CA VAL A 174 11.37 -13.15 -6.73
C VAL A 174 10.15 -12.22 -6.72
N ARG A 175 9.97 -11.46 -5.65
CA ARG A 175 8.93 -10.42 -5.63
C ARG A 175 9.37 -9.25 -6.50
N TRP A 176 8.55 -8.90 -7.50
CA TRP A 176 8.93 -7.89 -8.52
C TRP A 176 9.25 -6.55 -7.88
N LEU A 177 8.42 -6.08 -6.96
CA LEU A 177 8.57 -4.77 -6.32
C LEU A 177 9.86 -4.60 -5.51
N ASP A 178 10.43 -5.71 -5.03
CA ASP A 178 11.64 -5.70 -4.21
C ASP A 178 12.93 -5.73 -5.07
N GLN A 179 12.79 -5.79 -6.40
CA GLN A 179 13.93 -5.83 -7.32
C GLN A 179 14.46 -4.43 -7.64
N ALA A 180 15.69 -4.39 -8.16
CA ALA A 180 16.21 -3.17 -8.75
C ALA A 180 15.48 -2.88 -10.07
N HIS A 181 14.82 -1.74 -10.13
CA HIS A 181 14.08 -1.28 -11.30
C HIS A 181 14.84 -0.24 -12.10
N ASP A 182 14.45 -0.04 -13.36
CA ASP A 182 14.92 1.09 -14.14
C ASP A 182 14.53 2.44 -13.50
N ALA A 183 15.30 3.49 -13.80
CA ALA A 183 15.06 4.82 -13.26
C ALA A 183 13.66 5.38 -13.59
N ALA A 184 13.12 5.07 -14.78
CA ALA A 184 11.77 5.48 -15.17
C ALA A 184 10.70 4.81 -14.28
N VAL A 185 10.82 3.51 -14.07
CA VAL A 185 9.91 2.72 -13.22
C VAL A 185 9.97 3.19 -11.78
N SER A 186 11.18 3.43 -11.27
CA SER A 186 11.42 3.94 -9.93
C SER A 186 10.75 5.30 -9.68
N ARG A 187 10.62 6.16 -10.70
CA ARG A 187 9.87 7.43 -10.62
C ARG A 187 8.36 7.27 -10.73
N LEU A 188 7.88 6.22 -11.42
CA LEU A 188 6.46 6.01 -11.68
C LEU A 188 5.77 5.20 -10.58
N LEU A 189 6.48 4.32 -9.87
CA LEU A 189 5.94 3.54 -8.76
C LEU A 189 5.28 4.42 -7.68
N PRO A 190 5.89 5.53 -7.20
CA PRO A 190 5.23 6.46 -6.29
C PRO A 190 3.90 7.02 -6.81
N GLU A 191 3.80 7.30 -8.11
CA GLU A 191 2.57 7.80 -8.74
C GLU A 191 1.49 6.70 -8.79
N ALA A 192 1.88 5.46 -9.09
CA ALA A 192 0.95 4.33 -9.07
C ALA A 192 0.38 4.08 -7.66
N PHE A 193 1.21 4.15 -6.62
CA PHE A 193 0.74 4.02 -5.24
C PHE A 193 -0.07 5.22 -4.76
N ARG A 194 0.28 6.44 -5.19
CA ARG A 194 -0.51 7.66 -4.93
C ARG A 194 -1.93 7.55 -5.48
N ALA A 195 -2.11 6.88 -6.62
CA ALA A 195 -3.42 6.62 -7.18
C ALA A 195 -4.29 5.72 -6.27
N SER A 196 -3.71 4.92 -5.37
CA SER A 196 -4.45 4.03 -4.45
C SER A 196 -4.16 4.30 -2.97
N PRO A 197 -4.81 5.31 -2.37
CA PRO A 197 -4.64 5.63 -0.95
C PRO A 197 -4.94 4.47 0.00
N LEU A 198 -5.93 3.62 -0.31
CA LEU A 198 -6.25 2.45 0.50
C LEU A 198 -5.15 1.38 0.44
N THR A 199 -4.48 1.19 -0.71
CA THR A 199 -3.31 0.30 -0.79
C THR A 199 -2.19 0.83 0.11
N CYS A 200 -1.92 2.13 0.09
CA CYS A 200 -0.94 2.76 0.97
C CYS A 200 -1.34 2.67 2.45
N LEU A 201 -2.63 2.77 2.78
CA LEU A 201 -3.12 2.61 4.15
C LEU A 201 -2.91 1.19 4.67
N LEU A 202 -3.17 0.17 3.85
CA LEU A 202 -2.98 -1.24 4.20
C LEU A 202 -1.49 -1.62 4.26
N CYS A 203 -0.71 -1.10 3.32
CA CYS A 203 0.71 -1.39 3.13
C CYS A 203 1.54 -0.10 3.14
N PRO A 204 1.68 0.58 4.30
CA PRO A 204 2.32 1.89 4.36
C PRO A 204 3.81 1.85 4.07
N GLU A 205 4.44 0.66 4.06
CA GLU A 205 5.86 0.49 3.72
C GLU A 205 6.16 0.80 2.23
N VAL A 206 5.14 0.76 1.37
CA VAL A 206 5.26 1.09 -0.06
C VAL A 206 4.72 2.48 -0.39
N ALA A 207 4.20 3.20 0.61
CA ALA A 207 3.57 4.49 0.40
C ALA A 207 4.61 5.54 -0.03
N PRO A 208 4.25 6.48 -0.92
CA PRO A 208 5.15 7.57 -1.29
C PRO A 208 5.39 8.48 -0.08
N ARG A 209 6.52 9.21 -0.06
CA ARG A 209 6.94 10.05 1.09
C ARG A 209 5.91 11.09 1.54
N GLU A 210 5.13 11.61 0.60
CA GLU A 210 4.10 12.63 0.82
C GLU A 210 2.74 12.02 1.23
N TRP A 211 2.66 10.70 1.39
CA TRP A 211 1.45 10.03 1.78
C TRP A 211 1.08 10.29 3.24
N SER A 212 -0.22 10.34 3.47
CA SER A 212 -0.86 10.42 4.78
C SER A 212 -2.01 9.43 4.86
N PRO A 213 -2.26 8.78 6.02
CA PRO A 213 -3.45 7.96 6.21
C PRO A 213 -4.76 8.75 6.06
N LEU A 214 -4.71 10.09 6.14
CA LEU A 214 -5.87 10.96 5.91
C LEU A 214 -6.43 10.87 4.49
N HIS A 215 -5.63 10.50 3.49
CA HIS A 215 -6.10 10.28 2.12
C HIS A 215 -7.11 9.14 1.99
N ALA A 216 -7.22 8.27 2.99
CA ALA A 216 -8.16 7.16 3.01
C ALA A 216 -9.02 7.17 4.29
N ALA A 217 -9.11 8.28 5.01
CA ALA A 217 -9.80 8.34 6.30
C ALA A 217 -11.28 7.94 6.23
N ASN A 218 -11.93 8.20 5.09
CA ASN A 218 -13.35 7.92 4.88
C ASN A 218 -13.69 6.42 4.98
N VAL A 219 -12.71 5.51 4.80
CA VAL A 219 -12.94 4.07 5.00
C VAL A 219 -13.33 3.75 6.45
N PHE A 220 -12.94 4.59 7.41
CA PHE A 220 -13.27 4.40 8.82
C PHE A 220 -14.68 4.86 9.18
N ASP A 221 -15.37 5.61 8.32
CA ASP A 221 -16.79 5.92 8.49
C ASP A 221 -17.69 4.69 8.28
N HIS A 222 -17.16 3.66 7.61
CA HIS A 222 -17.87 2.42 7.33
C HIS A 222 -17.35 1.29 8.23
N ARG A 223 -18.20 0.84 9.16
CA ARG A 223 -17.82 -0.13 10.20
C ARG A 223 -17.13 -1.39 9.67
N HIS A 224 -17.61 -1.95 8.56
CA HIS A 224 -17.04 -3.19 8.01
C HIS A 224 -15.64 -2.97 7.40
N TYR A 225 -15.39 -1.82 6.75
CA TYR A 225 -14.06 -1.45 6.25
C TYR A 225 -13.10 -1.12 7.38
N ALA A 226 -13.54 -0.32 8.37
CA ALA A 226 -12.74 -0.05 9.57
C ALA A 226 -12.25 -1.33 10.23
N ARG A 227 -13.14 -2.32 10.41
CA ARG A 227 -12.79 -3.65 10.94
C ARG A 227 -11.84 -4.41 10.04
N ALA A 228 -12.08 -4.41 8.72
CA ALA A 228 -11.20 -5.08 7.76
C ALA A 228 -9.77 -4.51 7.83
N VAL A 229 -9.62 -3.18 7.85
CA VAL A 229 -8.32 -2.51 8.00
C VAL A 229 -7.64 -2.88 9.31
N CYS A 230 -8.36 -2.82 10.44
CA CYS A 230 -7.81 -3.18 11.75
C CYS A 230 -7.34 -4.64 11.79
N HIS A 231 -8.16 -5.58 11.28
CA HIS A 231 -7.77 -6.98 11.19
C HIS A 231 -6.60 -7.20 10.23
N TYR A 232 -6.55 -6.47 9.11
CA TYR A 232 -5.43 -6.54 8.18
C TYR A 232 -4.13 -6.15 8.88
N TRP A 233 -4.09 -4.99 9.54
CA TRP A 233 -2.92 -4.53 10.28
C TRP A 233 -2.54 -5.47 11.42
N ALA A 234 -3.52 -5.93 12.22
CA ALA A 234 -3.27 -6.85 13.31
C ALA A 234 -2.67 -8.17 12.81
N ARG A 235 -3.13 -8.73 11.68
CA ARG A 235 -2.61 -10.01 11.18
C ARG A 235 -1.17 -9.95 10.67
N ARG A 236 -0.61 -8.75 10.46
CA ARG A 236 0.77 -8.61 9.99
C ARG A 236 1.77 -8.93 11.11
N PRO A 237 2.85 -9.68 10.81
CA PRO A 237 3.93 -9.87 11.78
C PRO A 237 4.60 -8.54 12.16
N THR A 238 4.56 -7.55 11.25
CA THR A 238 5.12 -6.20 11.41
C THR A 238 4.14 -5.18 11.96
N TRP A 239 3.03 -5.59 12.62
CA TRP A 239 1.96 -4.68 13.04
C TRP A 239 2.44 -3.46 13.84
N VAL A 240 3.48 -3.61 14.67
CA VAL A 240 4.10 -2.49 15.41
C VAL A 240 4.76 -1.48 14.48
N ILE A 241 5.52 -1.95 13.50
CA ILE A 241 6.19 -1.11 12.49
C ILE A 241 5.12 -0.43 11.63
N THR A 242 4.13 -1.19 11.15
CA THR A 242 3.01 -0.67 10.35
C THR A 242 2.26 0.42 11.14
N GLY A 243 1.94 0.19 12.41
CA GLY A 243 1.32 1.19 13.29
C GLY A 243 2.19 2.43 13.51
N GLY A 244 3.50 2.24 13.69
CA GLY A 244 4.50 3.32 13.76
C GLY A 244 4.51 4.20 12.51
N ILE A 245 4.57 3.59 11.32
CA ILE A 245 4.54 4.34 10.05
C ILE A 245 3.23 5.13 9.93
N ILE A 246 2.08 4.52 10.22
CA ILE A 246 0.78 5.20 10.12
C ILE A 246 0.70 6.38 11.08
N VAL A 247 1.09 6.22 12.35
CA VAL A 247 1.02 7.32 13.32
C VAL A 247 2.04 8.41 12.99
N GLY A 248 3.24 8.05 12.54
CA GLY A 248 4.26 9.00 12.10
C GLY A 248 3.78 9.84 10.91
N SER A 249 3.25 9.20 9.87
CA SER A 249 2.66 9.88 8.72
C SER A 249 1.45 10.73 9.09
N LEU A 250 0.64 10.31 10.06
CA LEU A 250 -0.47 11.11 10.59
C LEU A 250 0.05 12.37 11.29
N LEU A 251 1.01 12.25 12.21
CA LEU A 251 1.58 13.39 12.94
C LEU A 251 2.27 14.38 12.01
N LYS A 252 2.99 13.89 11.00
CA LYS A 252 3.57 14.71 9.93
C LYS A 252 2.49 15.49 9.18
N ALA A 253 1.41 14.84 8.77
CA ALA A 253 0.29 15.49 8.08
C ALA A 253 -0.44 16.53 8.94
N LEU A 254 -0.41 16.37 10.27
CA LEU A 254 -0.96 17.33 11.23
C LEU A 254 0.00 18.50 11.56
N GLY A 255 1.22 18.50 10.98
CA GLY A 255 2.26 19.49 11.27
C GLY A 255 2.81 19.40 12.69
N VAL A 256 2.79 18.20 13.29
CA VAL A 256 3.25 17.94 14.66
C VAL A 256 4.69 17.41 14.69
N ALA A 257 5.12 16.71 13.64
CA ALA A 257 6.46 16.14 13.52
C ALA A 257 7.24 16.84 12.39
N ASP A 258 8.55 17.06 12.61
CA ASP A 258 9.47 17.63 11.62
C ASP A 258 9.81 16.60 10.53
N ASP A 259 10.17 17.09 9.33
CA ASP A 259 10.47 16.27 8.15
C ASP A 259 11.62 15.27 8.36
N ASP A 260 12.56 15.55 9.27
CA ASP A 260 13.80 14.78 9.44
C ASP A 260 13.65 13.52 10.33
N GLU A 261 12.59 13.39 11.14
CA GLU A 261 12.46 12.27 12.10
C GLU A 261 11.78 11.02 11.50
N SER A 262 11.00 11.15 10.41
CA SER A 262 10.24 10.01 9.84
C SER A 262 11.01 9.16 8.82
N ASP A 263 12.12 9.68 8.28
CA ASP A 263 12.91 9.01 7.24
C ASP A 263 13.67 7.76 7.76
N ALA A 264 13.71 7.55 9.07
CA ALA A 264 14.42 6.43 9.70
C ALA A 264 13.62 5.11 9.75
N VAL A 265 12.31 5.12 9.45
CA VAL A 265 11.44 3.97 9.72
C VAL A 265 10.98 3.29 8.45
N GLY A 266 11.52 2.10 8.19
CA GLY A 266 10.83 1.08 7.41
C GLY A 266 10.61 1.35 5.93
N SER A 267 11.31 2.30 5.31
CA SER A 267 11.37 2.40 3.84
C SER A 267 12.08 1.17 3.26
N ILE A 268 11.33 0.08 3.13
CA ILE A 268 11.55 -0.97 2.12
C ILE A 268 10.93 -0.53 0.79
N ALA A 269 10.61 0.76 0.61
CA ALA A 269 10.71 1.29 -0.74
C ALA A 269 12.12 0.93 -1.23
N PRO A 270 12.28 0.35 -2.44
CA PRO A 270 13.61 0.09 -2.97
C PRO A 270 14.43 1.36 -2.77
N ARG A 271 15.74 1.22 -2.49
CA ARG A 271 16.68 2.35 -2.48
C ARG A 271 16.70 2.96 -3.89
N ILE A 272 15.62 3.64 -4.24
CA ILE A 272 15.39 4.38 -5.46
C ILE A 272 16.36 5.53 -5.30
N GLY A 273 17.42 5.48 -6.10
CA GLY A 273 18.57 6.36 -6.00
C GLY A 273 18.15 7.81 -5.83
N THR A 274 18.99 8.55 -5.12
CA THR A 274 18.93 10.00 -4.85
C THR A 274 19.09 10.84 -6.13
N GLY A 275 18.31 10.54 -7.16
CA GLY A 275 18.34 11.16 -8.47
C GLY A 275 17.05 11.90 -8.74
N SER A 276 17.12 13.23 -8.66
CA SER A 276 16.08 14.22 -8.98
C SER A 276 15.21 14.68 -7.80
N GLN A 277 15.73 15.68 -7.08
CA GLN A 277 14.93 16.71 -6.43
C GLN A 277 14.19 17.51 -7.51
N LEU A 278 13.10 16.97 -8.07
CA LEU A 278 12.08 17.82 -8.64
C LEU A 278 11.18 18.24 -7.49
N ALA A 279 11.02 19.55 -7.33
CA ALA A 279 10.33 20.20 -6.22
C ALA A 279 9.07 19.41 -5.84
N ALA A 280 9.10 18.84 -4.64
CA ALA A 280 7.91 18.29 -3.99
C ALA A 280 6.84 19.37 -4.10
N LEU A 281 5.71 19.03 -4.73
CA LEU A 281 4.52 19.86 -4.61
C LEU A 281 4.29 20.05 -3.10
N PRO A 282 4.11 21.28 -2.60
CA PRO A 282 3.96 21.51 -1.17
C PRO A 282 2.89 20.57 -0.66
N GLY A 283 3.25 19.76 0.35
CA GLY A 283 2.36 18.78 0.95
C GLY A 283 1.04 19.46 1.26
N ARG A 284 -0.03 19.01 0.59
CA ARG A 284 -1.36 19.55 0.82
C ARG A 284 -1.63 19.42 2.31
N SER A 285 -1.82 20.54 3.00
CA SER A 285 -2.43 20.53 4.32
C SER A 285 -3.83 19.93 4.14
N PHE A 286 -4.03 18.73 4.66
CA PHE A 286 -5.36 18.13 4.65
C PHE A 286 -6.21 18.88 5.67
N PRO A 287 -7.36 19.46 5.28
CA PRO A 287 -8.34 19.96 6.24
C PRO A 287 -9.00 18.75 6.90
N ALA A 288 -8.24 18.00 7.70
CA ALA A 288 -8.74 16.84 8.40
C ALA A 288 -9.51 17.29 9.64
N GLY A 289 -10.79 16.94 9.69
CA GLY A 289 -11.62 17.19 10.86
C GLY A 289 -11.24 16.26 12.04
N PRO A 290 -11.57 16.63 13.28
CA PRO A 290 -11.29 15.81 14.46
C PRO A 290 -11.81 14.38 14.37
N ARG A 291 -12.95 14.20 13.69
CA ARG A 291 -13.54 12.89 13.41
C ARG A 291 -12.61 11.98 12.60
N GLN A 292 -11.97 12.48 11.54
CA GLN A 292 -11.08 11.67 10.69
C GLN A 292 -9.80 11.28 11.44
N VAL A 293 -9.21 12.23 12.16
CA VAL A 293 -8.03 11.96 13.01
C VAL A 293 -8.39 10.95 14.09
N GLY A 294 -9.53 11.16 14.77
CA GLY A 294 -10.03 10.27 15.80
C GLY A 294 -10.32 8.87 15.29
N ALA A 295 -10.87 8.73 14.08
CA ALA A 295 -11.16 7.44 13.48
C ALA A 295 -9.89 6.62 13.20
N ILE A 296 -8.83 7.25 12.69
CA ILE A 296 -7.53 6.59 12.48
C ILE A 296 -6.90 6.20 13.82
N VAL A 297 -6.88 7.10 14.79
CA VAL A 297 -6.31 6.80 16.13
C VAL A 297 -7.11 5.72 16.84
N GLY A 298 -8.44 5.77 16.76
CA GLY A 298 -9.33 4.73 17.27
C GLY A 298 -9.08 3.37 16.62
N ALA A 299 -8.85 3.33 15.30
CA ALA A 299 -8.48 2.11 14.59
C ALA A 299 -7.13 1.56 15.06
N LEU A 300 -6.12 2.41 15.26
CA LEU A 300 -4.82 2.00 15.80
C LEU A 300 -4.94 1.44 17.23
N ILE A 301 -5.71 2.10 18.11
CA ILE A 301 -6.02 1.58 19.46
C ILE A 301 -6.75 0.23 19.36
N HIS A 302 -7.65 0.07 18.38
CA HIS A 302 -8.35 -1.19 18.15
C HIS A 302 -7.39 -2.33 17.72
N VAL A 303 -6.33 -2.04 16.96
CA VAL A 303 -5.28 -3.03 16.65
C VAL A 303 -4.63 -3.57 17.93
N HIS A 304 -4.32 -2.70 18.90
CA HIS A 304 -3.79 -3.14 20.20
C HIS A 304 -4.78 -4.07 20.91
N LEU A 305 -6.07 -3.73 20.88
CA LEU A 305 -7.11 -4.57 21.50
C LEU A 305 -7.19 -5.96 20.85
N LEU A 306 -7.13 -6.03 19.52
CA LEU A 306 -7.06 -7.31 18.80
C LEU A 306 -5.82 -8.11 19.21
N LYS A 307 -4.68 -7.46 19.43
CA LYS A 307 -3.46 -8.13 19.90
C LYS A 307 -3.53 -8.62 21.33
N VAL A 308 -4.18 -7.89 22.23
CA VAL A 308 -4.45 -8.37 23.59
C VAL A 308 -5.33 -9.63 23.56
N LEU A 309 -6.30 -9.69 22.65
CA LEU A 309 -7.14 -10.88 22.45
C LEU A 309 -6.38 -12.07 21.87
N GLU A 310 -5.41 -11.85 20.97
CA GLU A 310 -4.64 -12.92 20.32
C GLU A 310 -3.48 -13.48 21.18
N LEU A 311 -2.79 -12.63 21.95
CA LEU A 311 -1.48 -12.95 22.54
C LEU A 311 -1.48 -13.15 24.06
N ASP A 312 -2.65 -13.16 24.71
CA ASP A 312 -2.78 -13.31 26.17
C ASP A 312 -1.85 -12.32 26.91
N ALA A 313 -2.08 -11.02 26.70
CA ALA A 313 -1.35 -9.84 27.24
C ALA A 313 0.17 -9.76 27.02
N ARG A 314 0.84 -10.84 26.57
CA ARG A 314 2.28 -10.89 26.35
C ARG A 314 2.62 -10.27 25.02
N VAL A 315 2.62 -8.96 24.98
CA VAL A 315 3.30 -8.27 23.90
C VAL A 315 4.78 -8.57 24.05
N ILE A 316 5.28 -9.46 23.20
CA ILE A 316 6.70 -9.60 22.91
C ILE A 316 7.09 -8.33 22.13
N ALA A 317 7.06 -7.17 22.80
CA ALA A 317 7.50 -5.92 22.22
C ALA A 317 9.01 -5.94 22.21
N ALA A 318 9.56 -5.83 21.01
CA ALA A 318 10.68 -4.97 20.60
C ALA A 318 11.33 -4.12 21.71
N SER A 319 11.81 -4.77 22.75
CA SER A 319 12.50 -4.16 23.87
C SER A 319 13.86 -3.72 23.33
N GLY A 320 13.97 -2.45 22.93
CA GLY A 320 15.21 -1.89 22.39
C GLY A 320 15.07 -1.04 21.12
N THR A 321 13.88 -0.92 20.51
CA THR A 321 13.72 0.01 19.38
C THR A 321 13.61 1.45 19.91
N GLY A 322 14.69 2.23 19.81
CA GLY A 322 14.69 3.68 20.09
C GLY A 322 13.94 4.52 19.03
N ASP A 323 13.07 3.89 18.26
CA ASP A 323 12.31 4.51 17.17
C ASP A 323 11.12 5.29 17.74
N HIS A 324 11.13 6.60 17.52
CA HIS A 324 10.11 7.50 18.05
C HIS A 324 8.70 7.19 17.53
N THR A 325 8.56 6.76 16.27
CA THR A 325 7.25 6.48 15.67
C THR A 325 6.62 5.21 16.25
N ILE A 326 7.45 4.19 16.50
CA ILE A 326 7.04 2.97 17.18
C ILE A 326 6.61 3.29 18.62
N LEU A 327 7.41 4.07 19.34
CA LEU A 327 7.07 4.48 20.71
C LEU A 327 5.78 5.31 20.75
N THR A 328 5.55 6.16 19.74
CA THR A 328 4.32 6.95 19.58
C THR A 328 3.11 6.04 19.37
N PHE A 329 3.22 5.03 18.50
CA PHE A 329 2.15 4.07 18.28
C PHE A 329 1.83 3.27 19.55
N LEU A 330 2.87 2.76 20.22
CA LEU A 330 2.75 2.05 21.50
C LEU A 330 2.16 2.93 22.63
N ALA A 331 2.26 4.26 22.54
CA ALA A 331 1.70 5.18 23.50
C ALA A 331 0.18 5.38 23.35
N LEU A 332 -0.41 5.10 22.18
CA LEU A 332 -1.82 5.41 21.89
C LEU A 332 -2.82 4.77 22.88
N PRO A 333 -2.68 3.48 23.29
CA PRO A 333 -3.57 2.90 24.30
C PRO A 333 -3.58 3.67 25.63
N LEU A 334 -2.46 4.28 26.00
CA LEU A 334 -2.32 5.05 27.25
C LEU A 334 -3.05 6.40 27.21
N LEU A 335 -3.44 6.86 26.02
CA LEU A 335 -4.23 8.08 25.82
C LEU A 335 -5.73 7.83 25.89
N LEU A 336 -6.16 6.55 25.89
CA LEU A 336 -7.56 6.17 25.84
C LEU A 336 -8.44 6.85 26.91
N PRO A 337 -8.02 7.00 28.19
CA PRO A 337 -8.84 7.68 29.19
C PRO A 337 -9.19 9.14 28.82
N THR A 338 -8.31 9.81 28.09
CA THR A 338 -8.53 11.19 27.62
C THR A 338 -9.31 11.23 26.30
N LEU A 339 -9.16 10.21 25.46
CA LEU A 339 -9.80 10.11 24.15
C LEU A 339 -11.20 9.48 24.21
N GLU A 340 -11.54 8.76 25.28
CA GLU A 340 -12.81 8.06 25.46
C GLU A 340 -14.05 8.93 25.18
N PRO A 341 -14.12 10.21 25.61
CA PRO A 341 -15.28 11.05 25.30
C PRO A 341 -15.52 11.25 23.80
N ALA A 342 -14.46 11.23 22.99
CA ALA A 342 -14.52 11.46 21.54
C ALA A 342 -14.60 10.15 20.73
N LEU A 343 -13.91 9.09 21.18
CA LEU A 343 -13.81 7.82 20.45
C LEU A 343 -14.79 6.75 20.95
N GLY A 344 -15.36 6.95 22.13
CA GLY A 344 -16.12 5.93 22.85
C GLY A 344 -15.21 4.92 23.57
N HIS A 345 -15.81 4.17 24.51
CA HIS A 345 -15.10 3.15 25.27
C HIS A 345 -15.06 1.82 24.48
N PRO A 346 -13.88 1.18 24.28
CA PRO A 346 -13.77 -0.06 23.49
C PRO A 346 -14.52 -1.28 24.05
N PHE A 347 -14.82 -1.31 25.35
CA PHE A 347 -15.58 -2.38 26.00
C PHE A 347 -17.08 -2.07 26.11
N ALA A 348 -17.55 -0.95 25.54
CA ALA A 348 -18.96 -0.61 25.54
C ALA A 348 -19.76 -1.72 24.83
N GLY A 349 -20.79 -2.24 25.51
CA GLY A 349 -21.65 -3.31 24.98
C GLY A 349 -21.13 -4.75 25.21
N LEU A 350 -19.95 -4.94 25.80
CA LEU A 350 -19.56 -6.23 26.35
C LEU A 350 -20.19 -6.42 27.74
N ALA A 351 -20.49 -7.67 28.13
CA ALA A 351 -21.06 -7.99 29.43
C ALA A 351 -20.48 -9.30 30.00
N GLY A 352 -20.56 -9.45 31.32
CA GLY A 352 -20.22 -10.68 32.03
C GLY A 352 -18.71 -10.97 32.11
N ARG A 353 -18.36 -12.26 32.26
CA ARG A 353 -16.98 -12.69 32.52
C ARG A 353 -16.00 -12.33 31.41
N ALA A 354 -16.44 -12.40 30.14
CA ALA A 354 -15.59 -12.07 28.99
C ALA A 354 -15.11 -10.62 29.02
N GLN A 355 -15.99 -9.68 29.41
CA GLN A 355 -15.64 -8.28 29.58
C GLN A 355 -14.61 -8.09 30.71
N GLN A 356 -14.80 -8.77 31.84
CA GLN A 356 -13.89 -8.68 32.99
C GLN A 356 -12.49 -9.24 32.65
N THR A 357 -12.43 -10.38 31.98
CA THR A 357 -11.16 -10.99 31.54
C THR A 357 -10.43 -10.08 30.55
N LEU A 358 -11.14 -9.59 29.52
CA LEU A 358 -10.55 -8.70 28.53
C LEU A 358 -10.06 -7.39 29.17
N ARG A 359 -10.86 -6.82 30.07
CA ARG A 359 -10.47 -5.61 30.80
C ARG A 359 -9.20 -5.83 31.62
N ARG A 360 -9.11 -6.94 32.35
CA ARG A 360 -7.90 -7.29 33.10
C ARG A 360 -6.68 -7.39 32.18
N HIS A 361 -6.79 -8.10 31.05
CA HIS A 361 -5.68 -8.24 30.11
C HIS A 361 -5.30 -6.91 29.45
N TRP A 362 -6.28 -6.03 29.23
CA TRP A 362 -6.03 -4.68 28.74
C TRP A 362 -5.31 -3.82 29.77
N ASP A 363 -5.72 -3.88 31.05
CA ASP A 363 -5.10 -3.13 32.14
C ASP A 363 -3.64 -3.61 32.34
N GLU A 364 -3.40 -4.92 32.37
CA GLU A 364 -2.05 -5.53 32.41
C GLU A 364 -1.20 -5.09 31.21
N TYR A 365 -1.80 -5.03 30.01
CA TYR A 365 -1.13 -4.56 28.81
C TYR A 365 -0.74 -3.08 28.90
N CYS A 366 -1.64 -2.22 29.38
CA CYS A 366 -1.36 -0.80 29.59
C CYS A 366 -0.28 -0.58 30.65
N GLU A 367 -0.28 -1.35 31.75
CA GLU A 367 0.78 -1.31 32.76
C GLU A 367 2.14 -1.67 32.16
N HIS A 368 2.20 -2.69 31.30
CA HIS A 368 3.42 -3.06 30.59
C HIS A 368 3.92 -1.94 29.66
N LEU A 369 3.00 -1.31 28.90
CA LEU A 369 3.33 -0.18 28.03
C LEU A 369 3.89 1.03 28.79
N VAL A 370 3.42 1.29 30.01
CA VAL A 370 3.98 2.37 30.87
C VAL A 370 5.46 2.12 31.20
N GLY A 371 5.88 0.86 31.30
CA GLY A 371 7.28 0.49 31.51
C GLY A 371 8.17 0.65 30.26
N ILE A 372 7.58 0.65 29.07
CA ILE A 372 8.30 0.72 27.78
C ILE A 372 8.34 2.14 27.23
N VAL A 373 7.19 2.83 27.25
CA VAL A 373 7.00 4.11 26.57
C VAL A 373 7.53 5.23 27.46
N PRO A 374 8.51 6.04 27.00
CA PRO A 374 8.99 7.19 27.77
C PRO A 374 7.85 8.16 28.07
N ARG A 375 7.82 8.67 29.31
CA ARG A 375 6.81 9.63 29.76
C ARG A 375 6.68 10.85 28.84
N SER A 376 7.80 11.34 28.29
CA SER A 376 7.84 12.47 27.37
C SER A 376 7.05 12.22 26.08
N VAL A 377 7.07 11.00 25.53
CA VAL A 377 6.31 10.66 24.32
C VAL A 377 4.81 10.79 24.59
N ARG A 378 4.34 10.27 25.73
CA ARG A 378 2.93 10.38 26.14
C ARG A 378 2.52 11.84 26.38
N GLU A 379 3.35 12.60 27.08
CA GLU A 379 3.08 14.02 27.36
C GLU A 379 3.02 14.85 26.07
N ASN A 380 3.92 14.59 25.12
CA ASN A 380 3.89 15.23 23.81
C ASN A 380 2.58 14.93 23.09
N LEU A 381 2.14 13.67 23.01
CA LEU A 381 0.88 13.32 22.34
C LEU A 381 -0.36 13.93 23.01
N LEU A 382 -0.37 14.07 24.35
CA LEU A 382 -1.43 14.77 25.07
C LEU A 382 -1.52 16.24 24.68
N VAL A 383 -0.39 16.89 24.39
CA VAL A 383 -0.34 18.31 23.99
C VAL A 383 -0.60 18.49 22.50
N THR A 384 -0.20 17.55 21.65
CA THR A 384 -0.21 17.73 20.19
C THR A 384 -1.36 17.02 19.48
N LEU A 385 -1.59 15.74 19.79
CA LEU A 385 -2.56 14.89 19.09
C LEU A 385 -3.96 14.97 19.71
N VAL A 386 -4.08 14.87 21.03
CA VAL A 386 -5.38 14.87 21.72
C VAL A 386 -6.24 16.11 21.40
N PRO A 387 -5.70 17.35 21.38
CA PRO A 387 -6.50 18.53 21.04
C PRO A 387 -7.06 18.50 19.61
N ARG A 388 -6.43 17.74 18.70
CA ARG A 388 -6.90 17.56 17.31
C ARG A 388 -8.07 16.59 17.21
N ILE A 389 -8.33 15.77 18.23
CA ILE A 389 -9.38 14.75 18.24
C ILE A 389 -10.57 15.18 19.10
N VAL A 390 -10.30 15.69 20.30
CA VAL A 390 -11.36 15.92 21.27
C VAL A 390 -12.24 17.10 20.88
N GLU A 391 -11.73 18.05 20.09
CA GLU A 391 -12.33 19.36 19.83
C GLU A 391 -12.60 20.09 21.17
N LYS A 392 -12.13 21.32 21.36
CA LYS A 392 -12.65 22.10 22.49
C LYS A 392 -14.13 22.25 22.22
N ALA A 393 -14.98 21.62 23.05
CA ALA A 393 -16.36 22.03 23.22
C ALA A 393 -16.30 23.55 23.47
N SER A 394 -16.47 24.33 22.41
CA SER A 394 -16.48 25.77 22.51
C SER A 394 -17.78 26.08 23.23
N ALA A 395 -17.62 26.58 24.45
CA ALA A 395 -18.68 27.09 25.31
C ALA A 395 -19.48 28.21 24.64
#